data_AF-A0A523ICK9-F1
#
_entry.id   AF-A0A523ICK9-F1
#
_cell.length_a   1.000
_cell.length_b   1.000
_cell.length_c   1.000
_cell.angle_alpha   90.00
_cell.angle_beta   90.00
_cell.angle_gamma   90.00
#
_symmetry.space_group_name_H-M   'P 1'
#
loop_
_entity.id
_entity.type
_entity.pdbx_description
1 polymer ?
#
loop_
_entity_poly.entity_id
_entity_poly.type
_entity_poly.pdbx_seq_one_letter_code
_entity_poly.pdbx_strand_id
1 'polypeptide(L)'
;MLFYTHLCLAKLVLQRFRLDYSIIQDSQSEAEYYLGSILPDIRYFANLPREQTHPPISEFINLSNSSGNKAFAIGYLTHLLIDKLEIDLAIHALVQSRFKLLPSKVRSKVTPMLSNALIEFHYLANFPPDFKLSPNGNDLTTKLNIAVHDIQVIKSHIDDFLKDTSLRNIGRLLARTGLLKNARIQKTLNIAFTLDDHPTLKKFMLRRIRKAVNFLEATVVNEIQNNKVLLDFVTLNL
;
A
#
# COMPACT_ATOMS: atom_id res chain seq x y z
N MET A 1 4.74 0.95 -8.11
CA MET A 1 3.55 1.62 -7.55
C MET A 1 2.44 0.61 -7.46
N LEU A 2 2.11 0.31 -6.22
CA LEU A 2 1.12 -0.64 -5.78
C LEU A 2 0.29 0.09 -4.69
N PHE A 3 -0.31 1.23 -5.08
CA PHE A 3 -0.88 2.18 -4.12
C PHE A 3 -2.00 1.53 -3.30
N TYR A 4 -2.91 0.81 -3.96
CA TYR A 4 -4.01 0.14 -3.28
C TYR A 4 -3.55 -1.09 -2.51
N THR A 5 -2.51 -1.76 -3.01
CA THR A 5 -1.90 -2.90 -2.32
C THR A 5 -1.31 -2.49 -0.97
N HIS A 6 -0.61 -1.35 -0.86
CA HIS A 6 -0.07 -0.89 0.43
C HIS A 6 -1.18 -0.70 1.46
N LEU A 7 -2.27 -0.04 1.06
CA LEU A 7 -3.47 0.12 1.88
C LEU A 7 -4.07 -1.21 2.33
N CYS A 8 -4.19 -2.17 1.41
CA CYS A 8 -4.76 -3.48 1.72
C CYS A 8 -3.85 -4.31 2.65
N LEU A 9 -2.54 -4.29 2.41
CA LEU A 9 -1.56 -4.93 3.29
C LEU A 9 -1.55 -4.27 4.67
N ALA A 10 -1.61 -2.94 4.75
CA ALA A 10 -1.73 -2.22 6.01
C ALA A 10 -3.03 -2.61 6.76
N LYS A 11 -4.17 -2.72 6.06
CA LYS A 11 -5.41 -3.21 6.66
C LYS A 11 -5.26 -4.61 7.25
N LEU A 12 -4.63 -5.54 6.52
CA LEU A 12 -4.39 -6.91 7.01
C LEU A 12 -3.49 -6.91 8.26
N VAL A 13 -2.44 -6.10 8.26
CA VAL A 13 -1.55 -5.90 9.40
C VAL A 13 -2.34 -5.34 10.59
N LEU A 14 -3.13 -4.29 10.39
CA LEU A 14 -3.97 -3.67 11.43
C LEU A 14 -4.96 -4.66 12.05
N GLN A 15 -5.68 -5.42 11.23
CA GLN A 15 -6.64 -6.43 11.70
C GLN A 15 -5.98 -7.42 12.66
N ARG A 16 -4.72 -7.74 12.41
CA ARG A 16 -3.95 -8.64 13.25
C ARG A 16 -3.41 -7.96 14.51
N PHE A 17 -2.89 -6.73 14.40
CA PHE A 17 -2.49 -5.93 15.57
C PHE A 17 -3.63 -5.67 16.56
N ARG A 18 -4.86 -5.50 16.05
CA ARG A 18 -6.07 -5.35 16.90
C ARG A 18 -6.32 -6.56 17.78
N LEU A 19 -6.03 -7.76 17.28
CA LEU A 19 -6.18 -9.00 18.05
C LEU A 19 -5.14 -9.12 19.16
N ASP A 20 -3.93 -8.60 18.91
CA ASP A 20 -2.77 -8.92 19.74
C ASP A 20 -2.36 -7.77 20.71
N TYR A 21 -2.63 -6.50 20.41
CA TYR A 21 -2.00 -5.36 21.13
C TYR A 21 -2.90 -4.22 21.60
N SER A 22 -4.20 -4.19 21.26
CA SER A 22 -5.14 -3.15 21.76
C SER A 22 -4.73 -1.68 21.50
N ILE A 23 -3.79 -1.38 20.60
CA ILE A 23 -3.31 0.01 20.38
C ILE A 23 -4.29 0.83 19.53
N ILE A 24 -5.07 0.20 18.65
CA ILE A 24 -5.91 0.89 17.66
C ILE A 24 -7.36 0.42 17.84
N GLN A 25 -8.03 1.00 18.85
CA GLN A 25 -9.36 0.58 19.29
C GLN A 25 -10.49 1.48 18.80
N ASP A 26 -10.22 2.77 18.59
CA ASP A 26 -11.22 3.73 18.17
C ASP A 26 -11.06 4.17 16.70
N SER A 27 -12.10 4.80 16.16
CA SER A 27 -12.14 5.24 14.76
C SER A 27 -11.14 6.34 14.42
N GLN A 28 -10.73 7.16 15.39
CA GLN A 28 -9.76 8.23 15.19
C GLN A 28 -8.35 7.63 15.08
N SER A 29 -7.98 6.75 16.01
CA SER A 29 -6.73 5.99 15.98
C SER A 29 -6.61 5.16 14.70
N GLU A 30 -7.70 4.55 14.23
CA GLU A 30 -7.71 3.85 12.94
C GLU A 30 -7.47 4.81 11.76
N ALA A 31 -8.08 5.99 11.78
CA ALA A 31 -7.88 6.98 10.72
C ALA A 31 -6.46 7.55 10.68
N GLU A 32 -5.82 7.70 11.84
CA GLU A 32 -4.40 8.07 11.97
C GLU A 32 -3.48 6.96 11.46
N TYR A 33 -3.78 5.70 11.77
CA TYR A 33 -3.04 4.55 11.25
C TYR A 33 -3.06 4.51 9.72
N TYR A 34 -4.24 4.62 9.12
CA TYR A 34 -4.35 4.59 7.66
C TYR A 34 -3.65 5.78 7.02
N LEU A 35 -3.76 6.98 7.62
CA LEU A 35 -2.99 8.15 7.17
C LEU A 35 -1.48 7.85 7.21
N GLY A 36 -0.97 7.31 8.32
CA GLY A 36 0.44 6.90 8.43
C GLY A 36 0.84 5.89 7.36
N SER A 37 0.01 4.89 7.08
CA SER A 37 0.32 3.81 6.12
C SER A 37 0.38 4.25 4.65
N ILE A 38 -0.22 5.39 4.31
CA ILE A 38 -0.17 5.93 2.94
C ILE A 38 0.79 7.08 2.82
N LEU A 39 1.12 7.76 3.93
CA LEU A 39 1.79 9.04 3.86
C LEU A 39 3.15 8.97 3.15
N PRO A 40 3.97 7.91 3.26
CA PRO A 40 5.22 7.86 2.48
C PRO A 40 5.02 8.04 0.96
N ASP A 41 3.88 7.59 0.42
CA ASP A 41 3.54 7.77 -0.99
C ASP A 41 3.11 9.20 -1.34
N ILE A 42 3.00 10.13 -0.37
CA ILE A 42 2.70 11.55 -0.61
C ILE A 42 3.69 12.22 -1.55
N ARG A 43 4.92 11.69 -1.60
CA ARG A 43 5.98 12.15 -2.49
C ARG A 43 5.54 12.26 -3.95
N TYR A 44 4.65 11.38 -4.36
CA TYR A 44 4.14 11.33 -5.73
C TYR A 44 3.14 12.46 -6.04
N PHE A 45 2.52 13.03 -5.00
CA PHE A 45 1.53 14.09 -5.09
C PHE A 45 2.16 15.46 -4.83
N ALA A 46 3.05 15.54 -3.84
CA ALA A 46 3.71 16.75 -3.39
C ALA A 46 5.10 16.97 -4.03
N ASN A 47 5.51 16.11 -4.96
CA ASN A 47 6.84 16.14 -5.61
C ASN A 47 8.00 16.18 -4.59
N LEU A 48 7.86 15.42 -3.50
CA LEU A 48 8.87 15.35 -2.44
C LEU A 48 9.93 14.29 -2.77
N PRO A 49 11.17 14.45 -2.30
CA PRO A 49 12.19 13.40 -2.40
C PRO A 49 11.79 12.14 -1.61
N ARG A 50 12.27 10.98 -2.06
CA ARG A 50 11.97 9.71 -1.37
C ARG A 50 12.61 9.69 0.01
N GLU A 51 13.79 10.25 0.14
CA GLU A 51 14.59 10.31 1.36
C GLU A 51 13.84 11.05 2.49
N GLN A 52 13.04 12.06 2.14
CA GLN A 52 12.19 12.78 3.10
C GLN A 52 10.98 11.97 3.57
N THR A 53 10.39 11.18 2.68
CA THR A 53 9.16 10.40 2.94
C THR A 53 9.44 8.94 3.33
N HIS A 54 10.67 8.48 3.19
CA HIS A 54 11.12 7.13 3.53
C HIS A 54 12.46 7.20 4.29
N PRO A 55 12.48 7.89 5.45
CA PRO A 55 13.68 7.90 6.28
C PRO A 55 14.03 6.47 6.73
N PRO A 56 15.29 6.19 7.08
CA PRO A 56 15.67 4.97 7.77
C PRO A 56 14.73 4.68 8.95
N ILE A 57 14.32 3.42 9.12
CA ILE A 57 13.37 3.01 10.18
C ILE A 57 13.84 3.47 11.58
N SER A 58 15.13 3.36 11.88
CA SER A 58 15.70 3.82 13.15
C SER A 58 15.55 5.33 13.36
N GLU A 59 15.72 6.12 12.29
CA GLU A 59 15.52 7.56 12.33
C GLU A 59 14.06 7.91 12.56
N PHE A 60 13.14 7.24 11.85
CA PHE A 60 11.71 7.44 12.04
C PHE A 60 11.26 7.10 13.47
N ILE A 61 11.79 6.02 14.06
CA ILE A 61 11.47 5.65 15.45
C ILE A 61 11.88 6.75 16.41
N ASN A 62 13.11 7.26 16.29
CA ASN A 62 13.59 8.37 17.11
C ASN A 62 12.70 9.62 16.94
N LEU A 63 12.27 9.90 15.71
CA LEU A 63 11.33 10.99 15.41
C LEU A 63 9.97 10.78 16.09
N SER A 64 9.46 9.56 16.06
CA SER A 64 8.15 9.17 16.57
C SER A 64 8.06 9.10 18.09
N ASN A 65 9.15 8.76 18.78
CA ASN A 65 9.21 8.70 20.25
C ASN A 65 8.91 10.05 20.91
N SER A 66 9.12 11.16 20.20
CA SER A 66 8.80 12.50 20.66
C SER A 66 7.44 13.01 20.17
N SER A 67 6.57 12.13 19.65
CA SER A 67 5.23 12.46 19.18
C SER A 67 4.16 11.69 19.95
N GLY A 68 3.00 12.30 20.19
CA GLY A 68 1.87 11.64 20.86
C GLY A 68 1.07 10.67 19.97
N ASN A 69 1.32 10.63 18.66
CA ASN A 69 0.46 9.93 17.71
C ASN A 69 1.00 8.55 17.32
N LYS A 70 0.82 7.58 18.24
CA LYS A 70 1.30 6.20 18.07
C LYS A 70 0.67 5.48 16.89
N ALA A 71 -0.65 5.63 16.68
CA ALA A 71 -1.35 4.93 15.61
C ALA A 71 -0.81 5.34 14.23
N PHE A 72 -0.58 6.64 14.02
CA PHE A 72 0.10 7.13 12.82
C PHE A 72 1.50 6.51 12.67
N ALA A 73 2.31 6.51 13.73
CA ALA A 73 3.67 5.98 13.68
C ALA A 73 3.69 4.48 13.30
N ILE A 74 2.79 3.68 13.86
CA ILE A 74 2.63 2.25 13.52
C ILE A 74 2.22 2.09 12.05
N GLY A 75 1.27 2.89 11.56
CA GLY A 75 0.88 2.90 10.16
C GLY A 75 2.06 3.21 9.23
N TYR A 76 2.82 4.25 9.56
CA TYR A 76 4.00 4.67 8.81
C TYR A 76 5.09 3.59 8.80
N LEU A 77 5.41 3.01 9.95
CA LEU A 77 6.35 1.89 10.06
C LEU A 77 5.88 0.68 9.26
N THR A 78 4.58 0.39 9.27
CA THR A 78 4.00 -0.69 8.45
C THR A 78 4.34 -0.46 6.98
N HIS A 79 4.14 0.76 6.47
CA HIS A 79 4.50 1.09 5.09
C HIS A 79 5.99 0.86 4.82
N LEU A 80 6.88 1.42 5.65
CA LEU A 80 8.33 1.28 5.45
C LEU A 80 8.79 -0.19 5.48
N LEU A 81 8.16 -1.02 6.32
CA LEU A 81 8.44 -2.45 6.39
C LEU A 81 7.95 -3.21 5.15
N ILE A 82 6.74 -2.91 4.67
CA ILE A 82 6.20 -3.44 3.40
C ILE A 82 7.18 -3.15 2.26
N ASP A 83 7.69 -1.92 2.18
CA ASP A 83 8.65 -1.51 1.16
C ASP A 83 9.98 -2.28 1.26
N LYS A 84 10.48 -2.53 2.47
CA LYS A 84 11.72 -3.30 2.71
C LYS A 84 11.61 -4.78 2.34
N LEU A 85 10.41 -5.35 2.34
CA LEU A 85 10.18 -6.73 1.93
C LEU A 85 10.33 -6.94 0.41
N GLU A 86 10.62 -5.88 -0.35
CA GLU A 86 10.78 -5.91 -1.81
C GLU A 86 9.63 -6.65 -2.49
N ILE A 87 8.41 -6.38 -2.01
CA ILE A 87 7.20 -7.14 -2.33
C ILE A 87 6.97 -7.21 -3.84
N ASP A 88 7.33 -6.18 -4.61
CA ASP A 88 7.32 -6.19 -6.08
C ASP A 88 8.06 -7.42 -6.69
N LEU A 89 9.23 -7.78 -6.16
CA LEU A 89 10.02 -8.92 -6.64
C LEU A 89 9.42 -10.25 -6.19
N ALA A 90 9.02 -10.35 -4.92
CA ALA A 90 8.37 -11.53 -4.37
C ALA A 90 7.05 -11.83 -5.11
N ILE A 91 6.24 -10.80 -5.33
CA ILE A 91 5.03 -10.83 -6.16
C ILE A 91 5.35 -11.40 -7.53
N HIS A 92 6.35 -10.85 -8.21
CA HIS A 92 6.64 -11.26 -9.57
C HIS A 92 7.05 -12.73 -9.64
N ALA A 93 7.94 -13.16 -8.75
CA ALA A 93 8.37 -14.55 -8.66
C ALA A 93 7.20 -15.50 -8.33
N LEU A 94 6.35 -15.14 -7.36
CA LEU A 94 5.17 -15.91 -6.98
C LEU A 94 4.18 -16.00 -8.14
N VAL A 95 3.88 -14.89 -8.81
CA VAL A 95 2.98 -14.86 -9.97
C VAL A 95 3.56 -15.71 -11.10
N GLN A 96 4.83 -15.53 -11.48
CA GLN A 96 5.48 -16.36 -12.50
C GLN A 96 5.43 -17.86 -12.17
N SER A 97 5.58 -18.22 -10.90
CA SER A 97 5.50 -19.62 -10.47
C SER A 97 4.15 -20.28 -10.81
N ARG A 98 3.06 -19.51 -10.79
CA ARG A 98 1.70 -19.98 -11.14
C ARG A 98 1.47 -20.16 -12.63
N PHE A 99 2.36 -19.59 -13.45
CA PHE A 99 2.35 -19.71 -14.91
C PHE A 99 3.43 -20.67 -15.44
N LYS A 100 4.16 -21.38 -14.56
CA LYS A 100 5.24 -22.32 -14.96
C LYS A 100 4.79 -23.41 -15.94
N LEU A 101 3.54 -23.87 -15.83
CA LEU A 101 2.98 -24.93 -16.70
C LEU A 101 2.42 -24.40 -18.03
N LEU A 102 2.42 -23.08 -18.27
CA LEU A 102 2.00 -22.53 -19.55
C LEU A 102 3.14 -22.56 -20.58
N PRO A 103 2.81 -22.58 -21.89
CA PRO A 103 3.82 -22.48 -22.94
C PRO A 103 4.75 -21.28 -22.72
N SER A 104 6.03 -21.44 -23.08
CA SER A 104 7.06 -20.41 -22.88
C SER A 104 6.67 -19.04 -23.45
N LYS A 105 6.00 -19.02 -24.61
CA LYS A 105 5.46 -17.82 -25.27
C LYS A 105 4.41 -17.07 -24.46
N VAL A 106 3.68 -17.76 -23.57
CA VAL A 106 2.69 -17.16 -22.68
C VAL A 106 3.37 -16.74 -21.37
N ARG A 107 4.22 -17.62 -20.82
CA ARG A 107 4.98 -17.34 -19.60
C ARG A 107 5.86 -16.09 -19.74
N SER A 108 6.52 -15.89 -20.88
CA SER A 108 7.35 -14.71 -21.14
C SER A 108 6.56 -13.39 -21.18
N LYS A 109 5.23 -13.45 -21.35
CA LYS A 109 4.35 -12.27 -21.29
C LYS A 109 3.98 -11.89 -19.86
N VAL A 110 4.28 -12.73 -18.87
CA VAL A 110 4.10 -12.41 -17.46
C VAL A 110 5.28 -11.54 -17.01
N THR A 111 5.07 -10.23 -17.11
CA THR A 111 6.04 -9.20 -16.73
C THR A 111 5.79 -8.73 -15.29
N PRO A 112 6.77 -8.08 -14.63
CA PRO A 112 6.56 -7.47 -13.31
C PRO A 112 5.39 -6.48 -13.30
N MET A 113 5.20 -5.71 -14.36
CA MET A 113 4.08 -4.76 -14.48
C MET A 113 2.72 -5.46 -14.54
N LEU A 114 2.64 -6.60 -15.24
CA LEU A 114 1.43 -7.43 -15.24
C LEU A 114 1.18 -8.04 -13.85
N SER A 115 2.21 -8.54 -13.18
CA SER A 115 2.10 -9.06 -11.82
C SER A 115 1.53 -8.01 -10.86
N ASN A 116 2.03 -6.78 -10.93
CA ASN A 116 1.55 -5.67 -10.11
C ASN A 116 0.09 -5.33 -10.42
N ALA A 117 -0.26 -5.22 -11.71
CA ALA A 117 -1.65 -4.94 -12.13
C ALA A 117 -2.62 -6.03 -11.64
N LEU A 118 -2.23 -7.31 -11.72
CA LEU A 118 -3.07 -8.42 -11.26
C LEU A 118 -3.31 -8.41 -9.76
N ILE A 119 -2.33 -7.95 -8.97
CA ILE A 119 -2.48 -7.85 -7.52
C ILE A 119 -3.34 -6.66 -7.12
N GLU A 120 -3.17 -5.51 -7.78
CA GLU A 120 -4.10 -4.38 -7.62
C GLU A 120 -5.54 -4.81 -7.93
N PHE A 121 -5.77 -5.52 -9.04
CA PHE A 121 -7.09 -6.09 -9.35
C PHE A 121 -7.60 -7.05 -8.29
N HIS A 122 -6.72 -7.91 -7.76
CA HIS A 122 -7.09 -8.85 -6.72
C HIS A 122 -7.60 -8.10 -5.48
N TYR A 123 -6.84 -7.10 -5.02
CA TYR A 123 -7.24 -6.32 -3.86
C TYR A 123 -8.51 -5.51 -4.13
N LEU A 124 -8.63 -4.82 -5.27
CA LEU A 124 -9.84 -4.07 -5.62
C LEU A 124 -11.10 -4.95 -5.64
N ALA A 125 -10.97 -6.20 -6.08
CA ALA A 125 -12.12 -7.11 -6.19
C ALA A 125 -12.50 -7.78 -4.86
N ASN A 126 -11.57 -7.96 -3.93
CA ASN A 126 -11.80 -8.77 -2.72
C ASN A 126 -11.73 -7.96 -1.42
N PHE A 127 -11.16 -6.76 -1.45
CA PHE A 127 -11.00 -5.88 -0.31
C PHE A 127 -11.60 -4.52 -0.64
N PRO A 128 -12.90 -4.31 -0.43
CA PRO A 128 -13.48 -2.98 -0.54
C PRO A 128 -12.85 -2.07 0.52
N PRO A 129 -12.55 -0.80 0.17
CA PRO A 129 -11.91 0.09 1.11
C PRO A 129 -12.98 0.70 2.02
N ASP A 130 -12.91 0.34 3.30
CA ASP A 130 -13.84 0.72 4.37
C ASP A 130 -13.15 1.62 5.41
N PHE A 131 -12.02 2.22 5.06
CA PHE A 131 -11.23 3.04 5.96
C PHE A 131 -11.53 4.53 5.82
N LYS A 132 -11.15 5.28 6.85
CA LYS A 132 -11.14 6.75 6.84
C LYS A 132 -9.71 7.22 7.03
N LEU A 133 -9.40 8.39 6.49
CA LEU A 133 -8.13 9.08 6.73
C LEU A 133 -8.37 10.24 7.69
N SER A 134 -7.44 10.43 8.62
CA SER A 134 -7.45 11.63 9.45
C SER A 134 -7.40 12.88 8.56
N PRO A 135 -8.24 13.90 8.81
CA PRO A 135 -8.35 15.06 7.93
C PRO A 135 -7.18 16.04 8.04
N ASN A 136 -6.38 15.92 9.11
CA ASN A 136 -5.35 16.88 9.46
C ASN A 136 -3.98 16.21 9.52
N GLY A 137 -2.93 17.01 9.33
CA GLY A 137 -1.59 16.62 9.74
C GLY A 137 -1.47 16.48 11.25
N ASN A 138 -0.37 15.89 11.69
CA ASN A 138 -0.03 15.76 13.10
C ASN A 138 1.44 16.19 13.32
N ASP A 139 1.92 16.07 14.55
CA ASP A 139 3.30 16.46 14.88
C ASP A 139 4.34 15.72 14.02
N LEU A 140 4.08 14.45 13.66
CA LEU A 140 4.99 13.68 12.81
C LEU A 140 5.00 14.18 11.38
N THR A 141 3.85 14.53 10.80
CA THR A 141 3.83 15.09 9.44
C THR A 141 4.56 16.43 9.38
N THR A 142 4.43 17.24 10.44
CA THR A 142 5.18 18.50 10.57
C THR A 142 6.69 18.24 10.65
N LYS A 143 7.11 17.29 11.48
CA LYS A 143 8.53 16.89 11.61
C LYS A 143 9.12 16.32 10.32
N LEU A 144 8.30 15.70 9.47
CA LEU A 144 8.69 15.22 8.14
C LEU A 144 8.68 16.33 7.07
N ASN A 145 8.41 17.58 7.45
CA ASN A 145 8.26 18.73 6.54
C ASN A 145 7.19 18.50 5.47
N ILE A 146 6.09 17.83 5.83
CA ILE A 146 4.95 17.59 4.95
C ILE A 146 3.89 18.65 5.24
N ALA A 147 3.54 19.45 4.22
CA ALA A 147 2.55 20.50 4.38
C ALA A 147 1.14 19.91 4.60
N VAL A 148 0.37 20.53 5.49
CA VAL A 148 -1.03 20.14 5.74
C VAL A 148 -1.88 20.20 4.46
N HIS A 149 -1.60 21.17 3.59
CA HIS A 149 -2.22 21.27 2.26
C HIS A 149 -2.09 19.97 1.46
N ASP A 150 -0.89 19.36 1.43
CA ASP A 150 -0.64 18.16 0.63
C ASP A 150 -1.37 16.94 1.20
N ILE A 151 -1.51 16.87 2.52
CA ILE A 151 -2.31 15.86 3.22
C ILE A 151 -3.79 16.00 2.83
N GLN A 152 -4.31 17.23 2.81
CA GLN A 152 -5.69 17.51 2.41
C GLN A 152 -5.95 17.15 0.94
N VAL A 153 -5.00 17.43 0.05
CA VAL A 153 -5.06 17.03 -1.36
C VAL A 153 -5.13 15.52 -1.51
N ILE A 154 -4.24 14.78 -0.84
CA ILE A 154 -4.26 13.31 -0.86
C ILE A 154 -5.55 12.76 -0.29
N LYS A 155 -6.01 13.31 0.84
CA LYS A 155 -7.26 12.89 1.43
C LYS A 155 -8.42 13.07 0.45
N SER A 156 -8.55 14.25 -0.16
CA SER A 156 -9.62 14.51 -1.15
C SER A 156 -9.57 13.51 -2.31
N HIS A 157 -8.37 13.19 -2.76
CA HIS A 157 -8.13 12.24 -3.83
C HIS A 157 -8.48 10.80 -3.46
N ILE A 158 -8.15 10.38 -2.24
CA ILE A 158 -8.50 9.06 -1.73
C ILE A 158 -10.00 9.00 -1.48
N ASP A 159 -10.62 10.00 -0.85
CA ASP A 159 -12.06 10.07 -0.64
C ASP A 159 -12.84 9.94 -1.97
N ASP A 160 -12.37 10.60 -3.04
CA ASP A 160 -12.94 10.46 -4.37
C ASP A 160 -12.81 9.04 -4.93
N PHE A 161 -11.66 8.40 -4.72
CA PHE A 161 -11.44 7.00 -5.10
C PHE A 161 -12.29 6.02 -4.26
N LEU A 162 -12.55 6.31 -2.98
CA LEU A 162 -13.38 5.50 -2.11
C LEU A 162 -14.87 5.51 -2.53
N LYS A 163 -15.35 6.60 -3.15
CA LYS A 163 -16.73 6.70 -3.66
C LYS A 163 -17.00 5.76 -4.84
N ASP A 164 -15.98 5.46 -5.64
CA ASP A 164 -16.04 4.51 -6.75
C ASP A 164 -14.68 3.83 -6.90
N THR A 165 -14.56 2.71 -6.21
CA THR A 165 -13.34 1.89 -6.16
C THR A 165 -13.18 1.11 -7.46
N SER A 166 -12.64 1.76 -8.48
CA SER A 166 -12.38 1.17 -9.78
C SER A 166 -11.00 1.54 -10.32
N LEU A 167 -10.45 0.70 -11.19
CA LEU A 167 -9.19 1.01 -11.88
C LEU A 167 -9.26 2.30 -12.70
N ARG A 168 -10.43 2.60 -13.27
CA ARG A 168 -10.64 3.84 -14.04
C ARG A 168 -10.49 5.04 -13.11
N ASN A 169 -10.98 4.97 -11.88
CA ASN A 169 -10.75 6.03 -10.90
C ASN A 169 -9.32 6.09 -10.39
N ILE A 170 -8.62 4.97 -10.22
CA ILE A 170 -7.16 4.99 -9.99
C ILE A 170 -6.46 5.70 -11.14
N GLY A 171 -6.81 5.41 -12.39
CA GLY A 171 -6.26 6.09 -13.57
C GLY A 171 -6.50 7.61 -13.55
N ARG A 172 -7.73 8.04 -13.22
CA ARG A 172 -8.09 9.47 -13.08
C ARG A 172 -7.31 10.13 -11.94
N LEU A 173 -7.17 9.45 -10.81
CA LEU A 173 -6.39 9.90 -9.67
C LEU A 173 -4.94 10.16 -10.09
N LEU A 174 -4.30 9.17 -10.71
CA LEU A 174 -2.92 9.28 -11.18
C LEU A 174 -2.74 10.33 -12.28
N ALA A 175 -3.79 10.63 -13.06
CA ALA A 175 -3.78 11.71 -14.04
C ALA A 175 -3.73 13.08 -13.37
N ARG A 176 -4.58 13.30 -12.37
CA ARG A 176 -4.68 14.56 -11.62
C ARG A 176 -3.39 14.91 -10.88
N THR A 177 -2.65 13.90 -10.45
CA THR A 177 -1.40 14.06 -9.69
C THR A 177 -0.17 14.18 -10.58
N GLY A 178 -0.33 14.12 -11.91
CA GLY A 178 0.79 14.15 -12.85
C GLY A 178 1.60 12.85 -12.90
N LEU A 179 1.24 11.82 -12.12
CA LEU A 179 1.94 10.54 -12.08
C LEU A 179 1.82 9.73 -13.37
N LEU A 180 0.82 10.02 -14.20
CA LEU A 180 0.75 9.45 -15.55
C LEU A 180 1.94 9.80 -16.45
N LYS A 181 2.71 10.84 -16.14
CA LYS A 181 3.96 11.15 -16.86
C LYS A 181 5.04 10.09 -16.63
N ASN A 182 4.92 9.28 -15.57
CA ASN A 182 5.82 8.17 -15.33
C ASN A 182 5.51 6.99 -16.25
N ALA A 183 6.43 6.67 -17.17
CA ALA A 183 6.27 5.61 -18.16
C ALA A 183 5.96 4.23 -17.55
N ARG A 184 6.51 3.90 -16.38
CA ARG A 184 6.21 2.64 -15.67
C ARG A 184 4.76 2.62 -15.19
N ILE A 185 4.29 3.72 -14.58
CA ILE A 185 2.90 3.84 -14.12
C ILE A 185 1.93 3.74 -15.30
N GLN A 186 2.19 4.49 -16.37
CA GLN A 186 1.39 4.48 -17.57
C GLN A 186 1.28 3.08 -18.18
N LYS A 187 2.41 2.36 -18.29
CA LYS A 187 2.42 1.00 -18.83
C LYS A 187 1.66 0.00 -17.95
N THR A 188 1.79 0.09 -16.62
CA THR A 188 1.01 -0.73 -15.69
C THR A 188 -0.50 -0.47 -15.85
N LEU A 189 -0.91 0.79 -15.95
CA LEU A 189 -2.32 1.15 -16.17
C LEU A 189 -2.84 0.66 -17.51
N ASN A 190 -2.07 0.79 -18.59
CA ASN A 190 -2.49 0.30 -19.91
C ASN A 190 -2.70 -1.22 -19.89
N ILE A 191 -1.84 -1.97 -19.20
CA ILE A 191 -2.03 -3.41 -18.97
C ILE A 191 -3.31 -3.66 -18.16
N ALA A 192 -3.53 -2.87 -17.11
CA ALA A 192 -4.69 -3.00 -16.26
C ALA A 192 -5.99 -2.73 -17.04
N PHE A 193 -6.07 -1.66 -17.83
CA PHE A 193 -7.21 -1.37 -18.71
C PHE A 193 -7.43 -2.46 -19.76
N THR A 194 -6.35 -2.93 -20.39
CA THR A 194 -6.45 -4.04 -21.36
C THR A 194 -7.06 -5.29 -20.71
N LEU A 195 -6.64 -5.65 -19.49
CA LEU A 195 -7.24 -6.76 -18.77
C LEU A 195 -8.70 -6.49 -18.38
N ASP A 196 -9.02 -5.26 -18.00
CA ASP A 196 -10.38 -4.87 -17.62
C ASP A 196 -11.37 -5.05 -18.77
N ASP A 197 -10.94 -4.69 -19.98
CA ASP A 197 -11.69 -4.85 -21.23
C ASP A 197 -11.84 -6.34 -21.66
N HIS A 198 -11.10 -7.27 -21.03
CA HIS A 198 -11.13 -8.71 -21.32
C HIS A 198 -11.52 -9.53 -20.08
N PRO A 199 -12.79 -9.53 -19.64
CA PRO A 199 -13.22 -10.07 -18.35
C PRO A 199 -12.92 -11.57 -18.17
N THR A 200 -13.03 -12.37 -19.23
CA THR A 200 -12.71 -13.81 -19.20
C THR A 200 -11.23 -14.05 -18.93
N LEU A 201 -10.35 -13.29 -19.60
CA LEU A 201 -8.91 -13.36 -19.39
C LEU A 201 -8.57 -12.87 -17.97
N LYS A 202 -9.11 -11.73 -17.54
CA LYS A 202 -8.95 -11.20 -16.19
C LYS A 202 -9.32 -12.25 -15.13
N LYS A 203 -10.51 -12.86 -15.23
CA LYS A 203 -10.98 -13.91 -14.31
C LYS A 203 -10.04 -15.11 -14.29
N PHE A 204 -9.57 -15.56 -15.46
CA PHE A 204 -8.60 -16.65 -15.56
C PHE A 204 -7.29 -16.31 -14.84
N MET A 205 -6.72 -15.14 -15.10
CA MET A 205 -5.45 -14.70 -14.51
C MET A 205 -5.57 -14.53 -12.99
N LEU A 206 -6.64 -13.90 -12.50
CA LEU A 206 -6.91 -13.73 -11.07
C LEU A 206 -7.06 -15.07 -10.34
N ARG A 207 -7.76 -16.05 -10.95
CA ARG A 207 -7.88 -17.39 -10.37
C ARG A 207 -6.53 -18.08 -10.22
N ARG A 208 -5.61 -17.88 -11.18
CA ARG A 208 -4.26 -18.47 -11.13
C ARG A 208 -3.40 -17.87 -10.02
N ILE A 209 -3.53 -16.57 -9.75
CA ILE A 209 -2.69 -15.90 -8.76
C ILE A 209 -3.25 -15.91 -7.33
N ARG A 210 -4.52 -16.28 -7.11
CA ARG A 210 -5.15 -16.28 -5.77
C ARG A 210 -4.28 -16.92 -4.68
N LYS A 211 -3.79 -18.15 -4.89
CA LYS A 211 -2.92 -18.83 -3.91
C LYS A 211 -1.58 -18.14 -3.70
N ALA A 212 -1.08 -17.40 -4.70
CA ALA A 212 0.14 -16.60 -4.55
C ALA A 212 -0.14 -15.34 -3.71
N VAL A 213 -1.30 -14.71 -3.89
CA VAL A 213 -1.69 -13.54 -3.08
C VAL A 213 -1.90 -13.94 -1.62
N ASN A 214 -2.67 -15.00 -1.34
CA ASN A 214 -2.84 -15.47 0.05
C ASN A 214 -1.51 -15.81 0.74
N PHE A 215 -0.56 -16.38 -0.01
CA PHE A 215 0.78 -16.65 0.52
C PHE A 215 1.52 -15.34 0.82
N LEU A 216 1.49 -14.38 -0.10
CA LEU A 216 2.07 -13.06 0.09
C LEU A 216 1.48 -12.36 1.32
N GLU A 217 0.16 -12.33 1.45
CA GLU A 217 -0.54 -11.75 2.59
C GLU A 217 -0.06 -12.36 3.92
N ALA A 218 -0.03 -13.69 3.99
CA ALA A 218 0.47 -14.40 5.17
C ALA A 218 1.93 -14.09 5.47
N THR A 219 2.79 -14.05 4.44
CA THR A 219 4.21 -13.69 4.60
C THR A 219 4.35 -12.26 5.12
N VAL A 220 3.69 -11.28 4.49
CA VAL A 220 3.79 -9.87 4.89
C VAL A 220 3.30 -9.67 6.32
N VAL A 221 2.14 -10.24 6.67
CA VAL A 221 1.61 -10.16 8.03
C VAL A 221 2.60 -10.80 9.01
N ASN A 222 3.08 -12.03 8.73
CA ASN A 222 4.01 -12.71 9.62
C ASN A 222 5.34 -11.96 9.81
N GLU A 223 5.92 -11.46 8.72
CA GLU A 223 7.19 -10.70 8.78
C GLU A 223 7.04 -9.40 9.56
N ILE A 224 5.94 -8.66 9.35
CA ILE A 224 5.71 -7.39 10.04
C ILE A 224 5.37 -7.61 11.51
N GLN A 225 4.57 -8.63 11.82
CA GLN A 225 4.21 -8.96 13.20
C GLN A 225 5.41 -9.42 14.02
N ASN A 226 6.26 -10.27 13.45
CA ASN A 226 7.45 -10.74 14.16
C ASN A 226 8.62 -9.77 14.02
N ASN A 227 8.40 -8.60 13.40
CA ASN A 227 9.44 -7.61 13.26
C ASN A 227 9.76 -7.02 14.63
N LYS A 228 10.93 -7.40 15.17
CA LYS A 228 11.39 -6.96 16.48
C LYS A 228 11.30 -5.44 16.65
N VAL A 229 11.63 -4.68 15.62
CA VAL A 229 11.60 -3.21 15.70
C VAL A 229 10.17 -2.68 15.90
N LEU A 230 9.19 -3.23 15.18
CA LEU A 230 7.79 -2.84 15.35
C LEU A 230 7.24 -3.35 16.69
N LEU A 231 7.59 -4.57 17.10
CA LEU A 231 7.19 -5.14 18.38
C LEU A 231 7.74 -4.33 19.56
N ASP A 232 9.03 -4.01 19.54
CA ASP A 232 9.67 -3.17 20.55
C ASP A 232 9.00 -1.79 20.59
N PHE A 233 8.69 -1.21 19.43
CA PHE A 233 7.97 0.08 19.35
C PHE A 233 6.56 0.03 19.95
N VAL A 234 5.84 -1.05 19.67
CA VAL A 234 4.47 -1.32 20.16
C VAL A 234 4.47 -1.62 21.66
N THR A 235 5.45 -2.38 22.18
CA THR A 235 5.46 -2.91 23.55
C THR A 235 6.18 -2.04 24.57
N LEU A 236 7.31 -1.39 24.20
CA LEU A 236 8.06 -0.52 25.12
C LEU A 236 7.36 0.81 25.41
N ASN A 237 6.27 1.08 24.71
CA ASN A 237 5.45 2.28 24.87
C ASN A 237 4.05 1.96 25.41
N LEU A 238 3.79 0.74 25.90
CA LEU A 238 2.62 0.38 26.72
C LEU A 238 2.96 0.54 28.20
#